data_AF-A0A835MAE3-F1
#
_entry.id   AF-A0A835MAE3-F1
#
_cell.length_a   1.000
_cell.length_b   1.000
_cell.length_c   1.000
_cell.angle_alpha   90.00
_cell.angle_beta   90.00
_cell.angle_gamma   90.00
#
_symmetry.space_group_name_H-M   'P 1'
#
loop_
_entity.id
_entity.type
_entity.pdbx_description
1 polymer ?
#
loop_
_entity_poly.entity_id
_entity_poly.type
_entity_poly.pdbx_seq_one_letter_code
_entity_poly.pdbx_strand_id
1 'polypeptide(L)'
;MKKNSTHKGGGGNRLLISINVLGSAGPLRFLVNEGELVAAVIETAVRNYAREGRLPILGSEFNDFLLYCANAGTDAMSPWETIGSRGGRNFVLYKKSPQMSTKAGKMTDGVDFSKEWWW
;
A
#
# COMPACT_ATOMS: atom_id res chain seq x y z
N MET A 1 -20.13 -21.83 -5.79
CA MET A 1 -20.38 -20.38 -5.92
C MET A 1 -19.18 -19.71 -6.56
N LYS A 2 -19.36 -19.15 -7.76
CA LYS A 2 -18.31 -18.49 -8.55
C LYS A 2 -18.54 -16.98 -8.42
N LYS A 3 -17.68 -16.27 -7.69
CA LYS A 3 -17.79 -14.81 -7.55
C LYS A 3 -17.21 -14.17 -8.81
N ASN A 4 -18.08 -13.51 -9.58
CA ASN A 4 -17.71 -12.69 -10.74
C ASN A 4 -17.04 -11.41 -10.26
N SER A 5 -15.77 -11.21 -10.60
CA SER A 5 -15.12 -9.90 -10.58
C SER A 5 -15.08 -9.37 -12.02
N THR A 6 -16.17 -8.73 -12.45
CA THR A 6 -16.18 -7.87 -13.64
C THR A 6 -15.36 -6.62 -13.34
N HIS A 7 -14.06 -6.65 -13.61
CA HIS A 7 -13.34 -5.41 -13.90
C HIS A 7 -13.67 -5.02 -15.34
N LYS A 8 -14.59 -4.06 -15.50
CA LYS A 8 -14.80 -3.38 -16.78
C LYS A 8 -13.48 -2.71 -17.15
N GLY A 9 -12.69 -3.37 -17.99
CA GLY A 9 -11.55 -2.77 -18.67
C GLY A 9 -12.05 -1.78 -19.71
N GLY A 10 -12.56 -0.62 -19.25
CA GLY A 10 -12.63 0.56 -20.10
C GLY A 10 -11.20 0.90 -20.52
N GLY A 11 -11.02 1.26 -21.79
CA GLY A 11 -9.73 1.59 -22.42
C GLY A 11 -9.06 2.82 -21.81
N GLY A 12 -8.72 2.75 -20.53
CA GLY A 12 -7.96 3.72 -19.78
C GLY A 12 -6.48 3.39 -19.89
N ASN A 13 -5.68 4.44 -19.97
CA ASN A 13 -4.23 4.38 -20.01
C ASN A 13 -3.75 3.40 -18.92
N ARG A 14 -2.99 2.38 -19.32
CA ARG A 14 -2.38 1.47 -18.36
C ARG A 14 -1.00 1.98 -18.04
N LEU A 15 -0.67 2.06 -16.77
CA LEU A 15 0.61 2.55 -16.31
C LEU A 15 1.31 1.45 -15.51
N LEU A 16 2.62 1.30 -15.75
CA LEU A 16 3.47 0.42 -14.96
C LEU A 16 3.84 1.15 -13.67
N ILE A 17 3.48 0.57 -12.53
CA ILE A 17 3.87 1.10 -11.22
C ILE A 17 4.97 0.26 -10.59
N SER A 18 5.77 0.93 -9.76
CA SER A 18 6.66 0.29 -8.80
C SER A 18 6.18 0.61 -7.39
N ILE A 19 5.94 -0.42 -6.58
CA ILE A 19 5.56 -0.32 -5.18
C ILE A 19 6.68 -0.85 -4.31
N ASN A 20 7.32 0.03 -3.54
CA ASN A 20 8.28 -0.33 -2.51
C ASN A 20 7.54 -0.67 -1.22
N VAL A 21 7.58 -1.94 -0.83
CA VAL A 21 7.06 -2.34 0.49
C VAL A 21 8.13 -2.10 1.53
N LEU A 22 7.81 -1.41 2.63
CA LEU A 22 8.77 -1.15 3.68
C LEU A 22 9.33 -2.47 4.27
N GLY A 23 10.65 -2.58 4.35
CA GLY A 23 11.35 -3.79 4.82
C GLY A 23 11.50 -4.92 3.79
N SER A 24 10.98 -4.76 2.57
CA SER A 24 11.15 -5.73 1.47
C SER A 24 12.53 -5.61 0.81
N ALA A 25 13.00 -6.72 0.23
CA ALA A 25 14.24 -6.79 -0.55
C ALA A 25 14.21 -6.00 -1.88
N GLY A 26 13.04 -5.51 -2.31
CA GLY A 26 12.93 -4.68 -3.52
C GLY A 26 11.51 -4.24 -3.86
N PRO A 27 11.32 -3.50 -4.98
CA PRO A 27 10.02 -3.08 -5.49
C PRO A 27 9.20 -4.25 -6.03
N LEU A 28 7.89 -4.17 -5.88
CA LEU A 28 6.91 -4.92 -6.64
C LEU A 28 6.54 -4.12 -7.90
N ARG A 29 6.56 -4.74 -9.08
CA ARG A 29 6.23 -4.06 -10.35
C ARG A 29 5.08 -4.76 -11.06
N PHE A 30 4.03 -4.00 -11.38
CA PHE A 30 2.89 -4.51 -12.12
C PHE A 30 2.13 -3.38 -12.82
N LEU A 31 1.27 -3.77 -13.77
CA LEU A 31 0.47 -2.87 -14.57
C LEU A 31 -0.87 -2.60 -13.88
N VAL A 32 -1.28 -1.34 -13.81
CA VAL A 32 -2.58 -0.89 -13.30
C VAL A 32 -3.23 0.06 -14.29
N ASN A 33 -4.54 0.20 -14.24
CA ASN A 33 -5.23 1.26 -14.97
C ASN A 33 -5.12 2.58 -14.17
N GLU A 34 -4.88 3.73 -14.81
CA GLU A 34 -4.78 5.00 -14.05
C GLU A 34 -6.08 5.35 -13.30
N GLY A 35 -7.22 4.84 -13.78
CA GLY A 35 -8.52 4.99 -13.13
C GLY A 35 -8.81 4.00 -12.00
N GLU A 36 -7.90 3.07 -11.68
CA GLU A 36 -8.10 2.16 -10.54
C GLU A 36 -8.02 2.90 -9.21
N LEU A 37 -8.90 2.52 -8.28
CA LEU A 37 -8.87 3.02 -6.92
C LEU A 37 -7.63 2.53 -6.18
N VAL A 38 -7.06 3.39 -5.35
CA VAL A 38 -5.91 3.06 -4.50
C VAL A 38 -6.16 1.83 -3.64
N ALA A 39 -7.38 1.66 -3.09
CA ALA A 39 -7.75 0.45 -2.33
C ALA A 39 -7.54 -0.85 -3.13
N ALA A 40 -7.94 -0.87 -4.40
CA ALA A 40 -7.80 -2.04 -5.28
C ALA A 40 -6.32 -2.30 -5.64
N VAL A 41 -5.53 -1.23 -5.81
CA VAL A 41 -4.09 -1.32 -6.06
C VAL A 41 -3.37 -1.90 -4.83
N ILE A 42 -3.72 -1.47 -3.62
CA ILE A 42 -3.20 -2.02 -2.36
C ILE A 42 -3.52 -3.52 -2.24
N GLU A 43 -4.78 -3.91 -2.45
CA GLU A 43 -5.19 -5.31 -2.41
C GLU A 43 -4.38 -6.17 -3.40
N THR A 44 -4.23 -5.68 -4.62
CA THR A 44 -3.43 -6.34 -5.66
C THR A 44 -1.95 -6.42 -5.29
N ALA A 45 -1.40 -5.37 -4.69
CA ALA A 45 -0.02 -5.33 -4.24
C ALA A 45 0.26 -6.38 -3.16
N VAL A 46 -0.59 -6.44 -2.11
CA VAL A 46 -0.46 -7.41 -1.02
C VAL A 46 -0.57 -8.84 -1.54
N ARG A 47 -1.52 -9.10 -2.45
CA ARG A 47 -1.70 -10.43 -3.08
C ARG A 47 -0.48 -10.83 -3.91
N ASN A 48 0.02 -9.94 -4.75
CA ASN A 48 1.20 -10.20 -5.58
C ASN A 48 2.45 -10.41 -4.71
N TYR A 49 2.60 -9.63 -3.64
CA TYR A 49 3.70 -9.76 -2.70
C TYR A 49 3.73 -11.14 -2.02
N ALA A 50 2.57 -11.61 -1.54
CA ALA A 50 2.43 -12.95 -0.97
C ALA A 50 2.70 -14.05 -2.01
N ARG A 51 2.23 -13.87 -3.24
CA ARG A 51 2.45 -14.82 -4.35
C ARG A 51 3.92 -14.94 -4.74
N GLU A 52 4.68 -13.85 -4.65
CA GLU A 52 6.14 -13.86 -4.87
C GLU A 52 6.91 -14.49 -3.69
N GLY A 53 6.25 -14.84 -2.58
CA GLY A 53 6.91 -15.44 -1.41
C GLY A 53 7.87 -14.48 -0.71
N ARG A 54 7.61 -13.17 -0.80
CA ARG A 54 8.50 -12.13 -0.25
C ARG A 54 8.41 -12.03 1.26
N LEU A 55 9.48 -11.50 1.84
CA LEU A 55 9.61 -11.18 3.26
C LEU A 55 9.78 -9.66 3.46
N PRO A 56 9.16 -9.07 4.48
CA PRO A 56 8.40 -9.71 5.57
C PRO A 56 6.97 -10.15 5.18
N ILE A 57 6.42 -11.17 5.88
CA ILE A 57 5.05 -11.63 5.64
C ILE A 57 4.04 -10.54 6.06
N LEU A 58 3.30 -10.02 5.07
CA LEU A 58 2.41 -8.89 5.24
C LEU A 58 1.06 -9.24 5.90
N GLY A 59 0.61 -10.50 5.81
CA GLY A 59 -0.72 -10.93 6.23
C GLY A 59 -1.77 -10.78 5.13
N SER A 60 -3.06 -10.89 5.47
CA SER A 60 -4.17 -10.86 4.50
C SER A 60 -5.03 -9.58 4.54
N GLU A 61 -4.90 -8.77 5.60
CA GLU A 61 -5.76 -7.60 5.82
C GLU A 61 -5.21 -6.37 5.09
N PHE A 62 -5.72 -6.07 3.90
CA PHE A 62 -5.27 -4.95 3.07
C PHE A 62 -5.65 -3.57 3.63
N ASN A 63 -6.62 -3.49 4.55
CA ASN A 63 -7.05 -2.24 5.20
C ASN A 63 -5.99 -1.67 6.16
N ASP A 64 -5.06 -2.52 6.59
CA ASP A 64 -3.94 -2.15 7.45
C ASP A 64 -2.84 -1.45 6.67
N PHE A 65 -3.00 -1.21 5.36
CA PHE A 65 -1.98 -0.61 4.54
C PHE A 65 -2.32 0.82 4.13
N LEU A 66 -1.27 1.63 3.98
CA LEU A 66 -1.29 2.96 3.39
C LEU A 66 -0.36 2.98 2.19
N LEU A 67 -0.77 3.69 1.14
CA LEU A 67 0.04 3.90 -0.05
C LEU A 67 0.48 5.36 -0.10
N TYR A 68 1.76 5.60 -0.27
CA TYR A 68 2.34 6.94 -0.42
C TYR A 68 2.93 7.09 -1.81
N CYS A 69 2.79 8.26 -2.42
CA CYS A 69 3.58 8.62 -3.59
C CYS A 69 5.02 8.91 -3.15
N ALA A 70 6.00 8.28 -3.79
CA ALA A 70 7.41 8.51 -3.45
C ALA A 70 7.88 9.96 -3.74
N ASN A 71 7.14 10.69 -4.58
CA ASN A 71 7.51 12.00 -5.10
C ASN A 71 6.47 13.11 -4.86
N ALA A 72 5.33 12.82 -4.20
CA ALA A 72 4.21 13.77 -4.11
C ALA A 72 3.84 14.18 -2.67
N GLY A 73 4.84 14.24 -1.78
CA GLY A 73 4.68 14.71 -0.39
C GLY A 73 4.58 13.58 0.65
N THR A 74 4.36 13.98 1.90
CA THR A 74 4.32 13.08 3.07
C THR A 74 2.95 12.43 3.30
N ASP A 75 1.92 12.83 2.55
CA ASP A 75 0.55 12.40 2.80
C ASP A 75 0.19 11.12 2.07
N ALA A 76 -0.47 10.22 2.79
CA ALA A 76 -0.99 8.99 2.22
C ALA A 76 -2.04 9.29 1.14
N MET A 77 -2.13 8.39 0.17
CA MET A 77 -3.18 8.37 -0.84
C MET A 77 -4.49 7.92 -0.20
N SER A 78 -5.58 8.63 -0.49
CA SER A 78 -6.92 8.21 -0.07
C SER A 78 -7.29 6.88 -0.74
N PRO A 79 -7.86 5.90 -0.03
CA PRO A 79 -8.32 4.64 -0.65
C PRO A 79 -9.33 4.84 -1.80
N TRP A 80 -10.02 5.99 -1.80
CA TRP A 80 -11.06 6.36 -2.76
C TRP A 80 -10.55 7.23 -3.93
N GLU A 81 -9.29 7.66 -3.90
CA GLU A 81 -8.69 8.36 -5.04
C GLU A 81 -8.20 7.35 -6.09
N THR A 82 -8.03 7.83 -7.34
CA THR A 82 -7.46 7.00 -8.40
C THR A 82 -5.93 7.01 -8.34
N ILE A 83 -5.30 5.90 -8.71
CA ILE A 83 -3.84 5.77 -8.67
C ILE A 83 -3.13 6.77 -9.61
N GLY A 84 -3.79 7.17 -10.70
CA GLY A 84 -3.28 8.17 -11.64
C GLY A 84 -3.42 9.63 -11.17
N SER A 85 -4.20 9.91 -10.12
CA SER A 85 -4.56 11.28 -9.71
C SER A 85 -3.36 12.17 -9.38
N ARG A 86 -2.29 11.59 -8.83
CA ARG A 86 -1.06 12.31 -8.44
C ARG A 86 0.05 12.23 -9.50
N GLY A 87 -0.19 11.62 -10.66
CA GLY A 87 0.78 11.47 -11.76
C GLY A 87 2.04 10.65 -11.44
N GLY A 88 2.12 10.05 -10.25
CA GLY A 88 3.24 9.23 -9.80
C GLY A 88 3.21 7.81 -10.37
N ARG A 89 4.38 7.18 -10.47
CA ARG A 89 4.54 5.76 -10.84
C ARG A 89 5.30 4.95 -9.79
N ASN A 90 5.87 5.63 -8.81
CA ASN A 90 6.64 5.03 -7.72
C ASN A 90 5.91 5.30 -6.42
N PHE A 91 5.61 4.24 -5.70
CA PHE A 91 4.82 4.29 -4.48
C PHE A 91 5.52 3.53 -3.36
N VAL A 92 5.19 3.88 -2.13
CA VAL A 92 5.63 3.16 -0.93
C VAL A 92 4.40 2.58 -0.25
N LEU A 93 4.41 1.27 -0.02
CA LEU A 93 3.37 0.56 0.73
C LEU A 93 3.84 0.39 2.17
N TYR A 94 3.06 0.96 3.08
CA TYR A 94 3.33 0.97 4.50
C TYR A 94 2.26 0.16 5.25
N LYS A 95 2.67 -0.72 6.14
CA LYS A 95 1.75 -1.45 7.03
C LYS A 95 1.59 -0.65 8.33
N LYS A 96 0.35 -0.27 8.65
CA LYS A 96 -0.03 0.32 9.94
C LYS A 96 0.30 -0.69 11.05
N SER A 97 0.98 -0.24 12.09
CA SER A 97 1.09 -1.04 13.31
C SER A 97 -0.26 -1.02 14.05
N PRO A 98 -0.60 -2.07 14.82
CA PRO A 98 -1.83 -2.10 15.62
C PRO A 98 -1.94 -0.97 16.66
N GLN A 99 -0.88 -0.19 16.91
CA GLN A 99 -0.93 1.00 17.75
C GLN A 99 -1.47 2.26 17.06
N MET A 100 -1.66 2.24 15.73
CA MET A 100 -2.19 3.41 15.00
C MET A 100 -3.71 3.39 14.80
N SER A 101 -4.37 2.27 15.13
CA SER A 101 -5.83 2.21 15.26
C SER A 101 -6.25 2.54 16.69
N THR A 102 -6.42 3.85 16.94
CA THR A 102 -7.15 4.46 18.07
C THR A 102 -6.46 4.48 19.43
N LYS A 103 -6.14 5.70 19.92
CA LYS A 103 -6.64 6.24 21.21
C LYS A 103 -6.21 7.69 21.44
N ALA A 104 -7.16 8.61 21.23
CA ALA A 104 -7.30 9.72 22.17
C ALA A 104 -7.60 9.09 23.55
N GLY A 105 -6.58 8.96 24.40
CA GLY A 105 -6.77 8.34 25.71
C GLY A 105 -5.51 7.68 26.27
N LYS A 106 -4.73 8.50 26.99
CA LYS A 106 -3.80 8.20 28.08
C LYS A 106 -2.59 7.27 27.82
N MET A 107 -1.45 7.90 28.04
CA MET A 107 -0.07 7.46 28.13
C MET A 107 0.18 6.67 29.43
N THR A 108 0.72 5.45 29.30
CA THR A 108 1.58 4.66 30.22
C THR A 108 1.87 3.35 29.44
N ASP A 109 3.08 2.85 29.17
CA ASP A 109 4.37 2.94 29.85
C ASP A 109 5.50 2.96 28.82
N GLY A 110 6.62 3.57 29.21
CA GLY A 110 7.73 3.91 28.35
C GLY A 110 8.47 2.71 27.75
N VAL A 111 8.42 2.61 26.43
CA VAL A 111 9.52 2.12 25.60
C VAL A 111 9.74 3.14 24.49
N ASP A 112 10.87 3.83 24.52
CA ASP A 112 11.26 4.83 23.52
C ASP A 112 11.77 4.12 22.26
N PHE A 113 10.85 3.85 21.34
CA PHE A 113 11.16 3.24 20.03
C PHE A 113 11.84 4.22 19.05
N SER A 114 12.14 5.46 19.47
CA SER A 114 12.87 6.44 18.63
C SER A 114 14.33 6.07 18.39
N LYS A 115 14.82 4.97 18.98
CA LYS A 115 16.24 4.56 18.94
C LYS A 115 16.53 3.34 18.05
N GLU A 116 15.52 2.66 17.49
CA GLU A 116 15.72 1.39 16.76
C GLU A 116 15.46 1.46 15.25
N TRP A 117 15.38 2.65 14.67
CA TRP A 117 15.21 2.83 13.23
C TRP A 117 16.29 3.75 12.64
N TRP A 118 17.55 3.35 12.81
CA TRP A 118 18.67 3.72 11.93
C TRP A 118 19.59 2.50 11.78
N TRP A 119 19.40 1.76 10.69
CA TRP A 119 20.43 1.00 9.99
C TRP A 119 20.40 1.43 8.54
#